data_AF-U3P9S5-F1
#
_entry.id   AF-U3P9S5-F1
#
_cell.length_a   1.000
_cell.length_b   1.000
_cell.length_c   1.000
_cell.angle_alpha   90.00
_cell.angle_beta   90.00
_cell.angle_gamma   90.00
#
_symmetry.space_group_name_H-M   'P 1'
#
loop_
_entity.id
_entity.type
_entity.pdbx_description
1 polymer ?
#
loop_
_entity_poly.entity_id
_entity_poly.type
_entity_poly.pdbx_seq_one_letter_code
_entity_poly.pdbx_strand_id
1 'polypeptide(L)'
;MNKSVLALALVGVLALAGCSTTPAAKPAHKTTSTPAAVSIGEDAGVIAIRIKGCEDVRVGDIAGGAPALLSTATCMLYGHTINVNSWASGRDSNIEPVLAGDARETYYARGDSWTVTLGDDPILQYQFTNQADKLLQAAFAGHTAGPVNLSVEQNVARAAVASLGGEVYHYVP
;
A
#
# COMPACT_ATOMS: atom_id res chain seq x y z
N MET A 1 -48.13 46.30 10.58
CA MET A 1 -47.59 47.07 9.45
C MET A 1 -47.29 46.06 8.33
N ASN A 2 -48.29 45.85 7.48
CA ASN A 2 -48.32 46.23 6.05
C ASN A 2 -47.38 45.34 5.20
N LYS A 3 -47.93 44.30 4.53
CA LYS A 3 -48.51 44.29 3.14
C LYS A 3 -47.37 44.19 2.11
N SER A 4 -47.28 43.26 1.14
CA SER A 4 -48.22 42.45 0.34
C SER A 4 -47.40 41.29 -0.28
N VAL A 5 -47.82 40.03 -0.40
CA VAL A 5 -48.77 39.39 -1.36
C VAL A 5 -48.62 39.85 -2.82
N LEU A 6 -48.22 38.91 -3.70
CA LEU A 6 -48.87 38.48 -4.95
C LEU A 6 -47.83 37.67 -5.79
N ALA A 7 -48.11 36.66 -6.60
CA ALA A 7 -49.19 35.68 -6.81
C ALA A 7 -49.00 35.14 -8.24
N LEU A 8 -49.24 33.84 -8.45
CA LEU A 8 -49.61 33.18 -9.72
C LEU A 8 -48.59 33.21 -10.90
N ALA A 9 -48.58 32.33 -11.88
CA ALA A 9 -49.04 30.96 -12.07
C ALA A 9 -48.63 30.54 -13.51
N LEU A 10 -48.21 29.29 -13.66
CA LEU A 10 -48.54 28.34 -14.75
C LEU A 10 -48.17 28.58 -16.24
N VAL A 11 -47.86 27.43 -16.86
CA VAL A 11 -47.79 27.06 -18.30
C VAL A 11 -46.56 27.61 -19.04
N GLY A 12 -45.61 26.82 -19.57
CA GLY A 12 -45.69 25.48 -20.18
C GLY A 12 -45.43 25.64 -21.68
N VAL A 13 -44.24 25.28 -22.18
CA VAL A 13 -44.01 24.97 -23.60
C VAL A 13 -42.95 23.88 -23.70
N LEU A 14 -43.39 22.67 -24.03
CA LEU A 14 -42.57 21.70 -24.76
C LEU A 14 -42.27 22.32 -26.14
N ALA A 15 -41.00 22.53 -26.44
CA ALA A 15 -40.53 22.68 -27.82
C ALA A 15 -39.51 21.57 -28.09
N LEU A 16 -39.98 20.53 -28.79
CA LEU A 16 -39.11 19.60 -29.50
C LEU A 16 -38.51 20.31 -30.73
N ALA A 17 -37.35 19.79 -31.13
CA ALA A 17 -36.63 19.99 -32.40
C ALA A 17 -35.62 21.16 -32.44
N GLY A 18 -34.38 20.78 -32.18
CA GLY A 18 -33.19 21.53 -32.54
C GLY A 18 -31.96 20.64 -32.33
N CYS A 19 -31.63 19.81 -33.31
CA CYS A 19 -30.37 19.06 -33.34
C CYS A 19 -29.21 20.05 -33.25
N SER A 20 -28.57 20.14 -32.09
CA SER A 20 -27.29 20.80 -31.93
C SER A 20 -26.41 19.83 -31.16
N THR A 21 -25.50 19.22 -31.91
CA THR A 21 -24.50 18.27 -31.47
C THR A 21 -23.80 18.76 -30.22
N THR A 22 -24.11 18.16 -29.08
CA THR A 22 -23.22 18.20 -27.91
C THR A 22 -21.88 17.62 -28.36
N PRO A 23 -20.74 18.30 -28.17
CA PRO A 23 -19.47 17.62 -28.32
C PRO A 23 -19.47 16.49 -27.28
N ALA A 24 -19.48 15.24 -27.76
CA ALA A 24 -19.24 14.10 -26.90
C ALA A 24 -17.95 14.39 -26.13
N ALA A 25 -18.06 14.51 -24.80
CA ALA A 25 -16.89 14.60 -23.95
C ALA A 25 -16.01 13.42 -24.31
N LYS A 26 -14.83 13.70 -24.90
CA LYS A 26 -13.83 12.67 -25.15
C LYS A 26 -13.65 11.93 -23.82
N PRO A 27 -13.72 10.59 -23.80
CA PRO A 27 -13.32 9.84 -22.61
C PRO A 27 -11.94 10.36 -22.21
N ALA A 28 -11.80 10.80 -20.96
CA ALA A 28 -10.50 11.16 -20.44
C ALA A 28 -9.57 9.98 -20.77
N HIS A 29 -8.51 10.25 -21.54
CA HIS A 29 -7.51 9.26 -21.84
C HIS A 29 -7.08 8.70 -20.48
N LYS A 30 -7.40 7.43 -20.21
CA LYS A 30 -6.79 6.71 -19.09
C LYS A 30 -5.30 6.73 -19.42
N THR A 31 -4.56 7.69 -18.88
CA THR A 31 -3.12 7.65 -18.88
C THR A 31 -2.79 6.40 -18.09
N THR A 32 -2.45 5.33 -18.78
CA THR A 32 -1.91 4.12 -18.16
C THR A 32 -0.64 4.59 -17.45
N SER A 33 -0.72 4.89 -16.16
CA SER A 33 0.43 5.38 -15.43
C SER A 33 1.43 4.24 -15.37
N THR A 34 2.55 4.39 -16.06
CA THR A 34 3.66 3.46 -15.91
C THR A 34 4.07 3.46 -14.43
N PRO A 35 4.26 2.28 -13.81
CA PRO A 35 4.75 2.20 -12.45
C PRO A 35 6.10 2.93 -12.32
N ALA A 36 6.34 3.52 -11.15
CA ALA A 36 7.61 4.18 -10.89
C ALA A 36 8.69 3.11 -10.68
N ALA A 37 9.72 3.12 -11.53
CA ALA A 37 10.85 2.21 -11.36
C ALA A 37 11.54 2.48 -10.01
N VAL A 38 11.88 1.40 -9.29
CA VAL A 38 12.68 1.45 -8.06
C VAL A 38 14.11 1.11 -8.43
N SER A 39 15.06 1.93 -7.98
CA SER A 39 16.48 1.68 -8.20
C SER A 39 17.04 0.74 -7.14
N ILE A 40 18.06 -0.06 -7.48
CA ILE A 40 18.76 -0.89 -6.50
C ILE A 40 19.38 -0.01 -5.41
N GLY A 41 19.11 -0.36 -4.15
CA GLY A 41 19.62 0.36 -2.99
C GLY A 41 18.92 1.69 -2.69
N GLU A 42 17.77 1.94 -3.32
CA GLU A 42 16.95 3.12 -3.06
C GLU A 42 16.35 3.09 -1.65
N ASP A 43 16.31 4.24 -0.98
CA ASP A 43 15.80 4.34 0.39
C ASP A 43 14.31 3.94 0.50
N ALA A 44 13.96 3.16 1.53
CA ALA A 44 12.62 2.65 1.74
C ALA A 44 11.57 3.74 1.96
N GLY A 45 11.94 4.88 2.57
CA GLY A 45 11.04 6.03 2.71
C GLY A 45 10.73 6.67 1.35
N VAL A 46 11.74 6.75 0.48
CA VAL A 46 11.59 7.22 -0.90
C VAL A 46 10.76 6.25 -1.76
N ILE A 47 10.89 4.95 -1.54
CA ILE A 47 10.04 3.91 -2.17
C ILE A 47 8.59 4.07 -1.67
N ALA A 48 8.38 4.23 -0.36
CA ALA A 48 7.06 4.36 0.24
C ALA A 48 6.28 5.56 -0.32
N ILE A 49 6.93 6.72 -0.48
CA ILE A 49 6.30 7.93 -1.07
C ILE A 49 5.75 7.69 -2.48
N ARG A 50 6.32 6.74 -3.24
CA ARG A 50 5.85 6.40 -4.59
C ARG A 50 4.65 5.45 -4.63
N ILE A 51 4.33 4.80 -3.51
CA ILE A 51 3.13 3.96 -3.40
C ILE A 51 1.91 4.89 -3.36
N LYS A 52 1.05 4.80 -4.38
CA LYS A 52 -0.13 5.68 -4.47
C LYS A 52 -1.07 5.42 -3.29
N GLY A 53 -1.42 6.48 -2.56
CA GLY A 53 -2.30 6.41 -1.39
C GLY A 53 -1.59 6.03 -0.09
N CYS A 54 -0.25 5.94 -0.11
CA CYS A 54 0.57 5.80 1.09
C CYS A 54 0.69 7.16 1.79
N GLU A 55 0.21 7.23 3.03
CA GLU A 55 0.17 8.42 3.87
C GLU A 55 1.02 8.22 5.14
N ASP A 56 1.39 9.30 5.83
CA ASP A 56 2.15 9.23 7.09
C ASP A 56 3.44 8.39 7.01
N VAL A 57 4.21 8.56 5.93
CA VAL A 57 5.47 7.84 5.73
C VAL A 57 6.44 8.12 6.87
N ARG A 58 6.92 7.06 7.53
CA ARG A 58 7.91 7.10 8.60
C ARG A 58 9.07 6.19 8.26
N VAL A 59 10.28 6.72 8.28
CA VAL A 59 11.49 5.90 8.15
C VAL A 59 11.62 5.04 9.42
N GLY A 60 11.87 3.76 9.24
CA GLY A 60 12.06 2.80 10.33
C GLY A 60 13.54 2.55 10.62
N ASP A 61 13.82 2.14 11.86
CA ASP A 61 15.18 1.81 12.29
C ASP A 61 15.59 0.40 11.83
N ILE A 62 16.88 0.25 11.51
CA ILE A 62 17.51 -1.04 11.20
C ILE A 62 18.46 -1.38 12.35
N ALA A 63 18.11 -2.35 13.18
CA ALA A 63 18.95 -2.78 14.31
C ALA A 63 20.00 -3.84 13.90
N GLY A 64 20.57 -3.73 12.69
CA GLY A 64 21.47 -4.74 12.11
C GLY A 64 20.73 -5.91 11.45
N GLY A 65 19.76 -5.57 10.59
CA GLY A 65 18.74 -6.46 10.02
C GLY A 65 19.22 -7.62 9.15
N ALA A 66 18.28 -8.26 8.46
CA ALA A 66 18.54 -9.36 7.54
C ALA A 66 19.71 -9.05 6.58
N PRO A 67 20.55 -10.03 6.20
CA PRO A 67 21.66 -9.79 5.29
C PRO A 67 21.13 -9.09 4.03
N ALA A 68 21.67 -7.91 3.73
CA ALA A 68 21.27 -7.03 2.64
C ALA A 68 19.96 -6.21 2.79
N LEU A 69 19.30 -6.19 3.95
CA LEU A 69 18.28 -5.16 4.24
C LEU A 69 18.96 -3.80 4.46
N LEU A 70 18.61 -2.81 3.63
CA LEU A 70 19.27 -1.50 3.60
C LEU A 70 18.50 -0.39 4.29
N SER A 71 17.17 -0.45 4.28
CA SER A 71 16.30 0.51 4.96
C SER A 71 14.89 -0.05 5.09
N THR A 72 14.16 0.50 6.07
CA THR A 72 12.75 0.18 6.28
C THR A 72 11.97 1.48 6.39
N ALA A 73 10.70 1.45 6.01
CA ALA A 73 9.77 2.53 6.23
C ALA A 73 8.38 1.95 6.50
N THR A 74 7.54 2.71 7.19
CA THR A 74 6.12 2.41 7.34
C THR A 74 5.27 3.52 6.75
N CYS A 75 4.07 3.17 6.32
CA CYS A 75 3.05 4.16 5.96
C CYS A 75 1.65 3.57 6.10
N MET A 76 0.65 4.43 6.03
CA MET A 76 -0.75 4.06 6.02
C MET A 76 -1.25 3.88 4.58
N LEU A 77 -1.81 2.72 4.25
CA LEU A 77 -2.43 2.43 2.97
C LEU A 77 -3.78 1.75 3.21
N TYR A 78 -4.85 2.33 2.66
CA TYR A 78 -6.24 1.86 2.88
C TYR A 78 -6.63 1.69 4.36
N GLY A 79 -6.05 2.51 5.25
CA GLY A 79 -6.29 2.43 6.69
C GLY A 79 -5.45 1.38 7.43
N HIS A 80 -4.50 0.73 6.76
CA HIS A 80 -3.60 -0.24 7.36
C HIS A 80 -2.16 0.23 7.36
N THR A 81 -1.40 -0.11 8.40
CA THR A 81 0.05 0.09 8.39
C THR A 81 0.67 -0.93 7.43
N ILE A 82 1.56 -0.49 6.56
CA ILE A 82 2.37 -1.38 5.73
C ILE A 82 3.85 -1.16 6.06
N ASN A 83 4.65 -2.22 5.96
CA ASN A 83 6.10 -2.15 6.03
C ASN A 83 6.67 -2.17 4.60
N VAL A 84 7.51 -1.20 4.29
CA VAL A 84 8.28 -1.12 3.04
C VAL A 84 9.73 -1.40 3.37
N ASN A 85 10.33 -2.36 2.69
CA ASN A 85 11.71 -2.78 2.92
C ASN A 85 12.52 -2.60 1.63
N SER A 86 13.71 -2.03 1.76
CA SER A 86 14.68 -1.88 0.67
C SER A 86 15.84 -2.85 0.87
N TRP A 87 16.29 -3.46 -0.22
CA TRP A 87 17.32 -4.50 -0.24
C TRP A 87 18.52 -4.08 -1.10
N ALA A 88 19.69 -4.66 -0.83
CA ALA A 88 20.91 -4.34 -1.57
C ALA A 88 20.90 -4.86 -3.02
N SER A 89 20.04 -5.84 -3.34
CA SER A 89 19.83 -6.32 -4.70
C SER A 89 18.49 -7.05 -4.86
N GLY A 90 18.09 -7.31 -6.12
CA GLY A 90 16.90 -8.10 -6.43
C GLY A 90 16.96 -9.54 -5.89
N ARG A 91 18.15 -10.16 -5.83
CA ARG A 91 18.32 -11.50 -5.25
C ARG A 91 18.05 -11.52 -3.74
N ASP A 92 18.36 -10.40 -3.07
CA ASP A 92 18.27 -10.28 -1.61
C ASP A 92 16.85 -9.95 -1.13
N SER A 93 15.95 -9.56 -2.05
CA SER A 93 14.53 -9.34 -1.76
C SER A 93 13.73 -10.62 -1.49
N ASN A 94 14.39 -11.78 -1.41
CA ASN A 94 13.74 -13.03 -1.04
C ASN A 94 13.49 -13.08 0.48
N ILE A 95 12.27 -12.77 0.87
CA ILE A 95 11.84 -12.74 2.27
C ILE A 95 11.28 -14.06 2.80
N GLU A 96 11.13 -15.08 1.95
CA GLU A 96 10.54 -16.39 2.33
C GLU A 96 11.22 -17.03 3.55
N PRO A 97 12.56 -16.98 3.74
CA PRO A 97 13.19 -17.52 4.95
C PRO A 97 12.74 -16.83 6.25
N VAL A 98 12.37 -15.54 6.18
CA VAL A 98 11.81 -14.79 7.31
C VAL A 98 10.36 -15.21 7.53
N LEU A 99 9.56 -15.32 6.45
CA LEU A 99 8.17 -15.77 6.53
C LEU A 99 8.03 -17.19 7.09
N ALA A 100 9.00 -18.07 6.81
CA ALA A 100 9.06 -19.42 7.38
C ALA A 100 9.22 -19.42 8.91
N GLY A 101 9.86 -18.39 9.48
CA GLY A 101 9.96 -18.22 10.94
C GLY A 101 8.63 -17.85 11.59
N ASP A 102 7.73 -17.20 10.85
CA ASP A 102 6.39 -16.81 11.31
C ASP A 102 5.35 -17.93 11.13
N ALA A 103 5.65 -18.93 10.28
CA ALA A 103 4.78 -20.09 9.99
C ALA A 103 3.32 -19.70 9.64
N ARG A 104 3.14 -18.53 9.03
CA ARG A 104 1.85 -17.90 8.74
C ARG A 104 1.65 -17.74 7.23
N GLU A 105 0.47 -18.10 6.74
CA GLU A 105 0.07 -17.80 5.36
C GLU A 105 0.00 -16.28 5.15
N THR A 106 0.57 -15.76 4.06
CA THR A 106 0.58 -14.31 3.81
C THR A 106 0.69 -13.94 2.34
N TYR A 107 0.15 -12.76 1.99
CA TYR A 107 0.42 -12.09 0.71
C TYR A 107 1.37 -10.92 0.88
N TYR A 108 2.31 -10.77 -0.04
CA TYR A 108 3.25 -9.64 -0.06
C TYR A 108 3.55 -9.20 -1.49
N ALA A 109 4.05 -7.97 -1.64
CA ALA A 109 4.56 -7.48 -2.90
C ALA A 109 6.09 -7.51 -2.92
N ARG A 110 6.66 -7.83 -4.07
CA ARG A 110 8.10 -7.82 -4.32
C ARG A 110 8.39 -7.27 -5.70
N GLY A 111 9.44 -6.45 -5.78
CA GLY A 111 10.08 -6.11 -7.03
C GLY A 111 11.60 -6.21 -6.90
N ASP A 112 12.32 -5.69 -7.88
CA ASP A 112 13.77 -5.66 -7.82
C ASP A 112 14.21 -4.78 -6.65
N SER A 113 14.79 -5.41 -5.63
CA SER A 113 15.37 -4.77 -4.43
C SER A 113 14.40 -4.12 -3.45
N TRP A 114 13.11 -4.47 -3.49
CA TRP A 114 12.15 -4.00 -2.49
C TRP A 114 11.07 -5.04 -2.18
N THR A 115 10.53 -4.99 -0.97
CA THR A 115 9.32 -5.74 -0.58
C THR A 115 8.35 -4.87 0.21
N VAL A 116 7.06 -5.21 0.14
CA VAL A 116 6.00 -4.61 0.95
C VAL A 116 5.15 -5.70 1.60
N THR A 117 4.98 -5.60 2.92
CA THR A 117 4.12 -6.48 3.73
C THR A 117 3.12 -5.64 4.54
N LEU A 118 2.03 -6.26 4.98
CA LEU A 118 1.14 -5.65 5.97
C LEU A 118 1.86 -5.58 7.33
N GLY A 119 1.70 -4.46 8.05
CA GLY A 119 2.43 -4.14 9.27
C GLY A 119 1.64 -4.31 10.56
N ASP A 120 0.54 -5.06 10.53
CA ASP A 120 -0.33 -5.28 11.70
C ASP A 120 0.34 -6.18 12.77
N ASP A 121 1.40 -6.90 12.40
CA ASP A 121 2.21 -7.72 13.31
C ASP A 121 3.66 -7.20 13.41
N PRO A 122 4.07 -6.67 14.59
CA PRO A 122 5.43 -6.21 14.79
C PRO A 122 6.45 -7.37 14.87
N ILE A 123 6.02 -8.62 15.12
CA ILE A 123 6.91 -9.80 15.19
C ILE A 123 7.67 -9.97 13.88
N LEU A 124 6.95 -9.95 12.76
CA LEU A 124 7.55 -10.09 11.44
C LEU A 124 8.59 -8.99 11.18
N GLN A 125 8.31 -7.75 11.57
CA GLN A 125 9.25 -6.65 11.42
C GLN A 125 10.48 -6.80 12.34
N TYR A 126 10.31 -7.33 13.55
CA TYR A 126 11.43 -7.65 14.43
C TYR A 126 12.30 -8.78 13.88
N GLN A 127 11.71 -9.78 13.22
CA GLN A 127 12.46 -10.83 12.52
C GLN A 127 13.25 -10.24 11.34
N PHE A 128 12.62 -9.41 10.50
CA PHE A 128 13.30 -8.73 9.39
C PHE A 128 14.47 -7.87 9.84
N THR A 129 14.28 -7.13 10.95
CA THR A 129 15.28 -6.20 11.47
C THR A 129 16.24 -6.83 12.48
N ASN A 130 16.17 -8.16 12.69
CA ASN A 130 17.02 -8.92 13.60
C ASN A 130 17.01 -8.39 15.06
N GLN A 131 15.84 -7.96 15.54
CA GLN A 131 15.66 -7.39 16.89
C GLN A 131 15.39 -8.50 17.92
N ALA A 132 16.41 -9.29 18.23
CA ALA A 132 16.31 -10.46 19.10
C ALA A 132 15.78 -10.14 20.52
N ASP A 133 16.12 -8.98 21.06
CA ASP A 133 15.63 -8.51 22.36
C ASP A 133 14.12 -8.24 22.33
N LYS A 134 13.61 -7.64 21.25
CA LYS A 134 12.16 -7.38 21.08
C LYS A 134 11.38 -8.65 20.78
N LEU A 135 11.96 -9.59 20.01
CA LEU A 135 11.37 -10.91 19.81
C LEU A 135 11.24 -11.66 21.13
N LEU A 136 12.28 -11.64 21.97
CA LEU A 136 12.25 -12.26 23.29
C LEU A 136 11.24 -11.60 24.22
N GLN A 137 11.17 -10.26 24.23
CA GLN A 137 10.16 -9.52 25.00
C GLN A 137 8.74 -9.84 24.54
N ALA A 138 8.51 -9.91 23.23
CA ALA A 138 7.19 -10.23 22.69
C ALA A 138 6.78 -11.67 23.03
N ALA A 139 7.71 -12.62 23.00
CA ALA A 139 7.49 -13.99 23.43
C ALA A 139 7.10 -14.07 24.93
N PHE A 140 7.80 -13.34 25.81
CA PHE A 140 7.45 -13.27 27.23
C PHE A 140 6.13 -12.57 27.50
N ALA A 141 5.78 -11.56 26.69
CA ALA A 141 4.50 -10.86 26.78
C ALA A 141 3.32 -11.69 26.24
N GLY A 142 3.57 -12.90 25.70
CA GLY A 142 2.55 -13.72 25.05
C GLY A 142 1.97 -13.06 23.80
N HIS A 143 2.73 -12.18 23.13
CA HIS A 143 2.30 -11.59 21.88
C HIS A 143 2.17 -12.71 20.84
N THR A 144 1.05 -12.73 20.13
CA THR A 144 0.81 -13.65 19.03
C THR A 144 0.61 -12.84 17.76
N ALA A 145 0.98 -13.42 16.62
CA ALA A 145 0.70 -12.81 15.33
C ALA A 145 -0.81 -12.51 15.24
N GLY A 146 -1.13 -11.30 14.79
CA GLY A 146 -2.52 -10.87 14.64
C GLY A 146 -3.29 -11.76 13.65
N PRO A 147 -4.64 -11.78 13.73
CA PRO A 147 -5.46 -12.52 12.78
C PRO A 147 -5.17 -12.08 11.34
N VAL A 148 -4.93 -13.05 10.47
CA VAL A 148 -4.58 -12.82 9.07
C VAL A 148 -5.81 -12.42 8.27
N ASN A 149 -5.80 -11.24 7.68
CA ASN A 149 -6.76 -10.88 6.65
C ASN A 149 -6.10 -10.95 5.28
N LEU A 150 -6.06 -12.16 4.70
CA LEU A 150 -5.41 -12.43 3.42
C LEU A 150 -5.95 -11.56 2.28
N SER A 151 -7.23 -11.17 2.34
CA SER A 151 -7.83 -10.26 1.35
C SER A 151 -7.22 -8.85 1.45
N VAL A 152 -7.07 -8.34 2.67
CA VAL A 152 -6.41 -7.03 2.91
C VAL A 152 -4.94 -7.10 2.48
N GLU A 153 -4.21 -8.12 2.90
CA GLU A 153 -2.81 -8.31 2.51
C GLU A 153 -2.64 -8.35 0.99
N GLN A 154 -3.51 -9.10 0.30
CA GLN A 154 -3.49 -9.18 -1.16
C GLN A 154 -3.82 -7.83 -1.82
N ASN A 155 -4.79 -7.07 -1.29
CA ASN A 155 -5.15 -5.75 -1.82
C ASN A 155 -4.03 -4.73 -1.64
N VAL A 156 -3.37 -4.73 -0.48
CA VAL A 156 -2.17 -3.93 -0.21
C VAL A 156 -1.04 -4.29 -1.17
N ALA A 157 -0.74 -5.59 -1.32
CA ALA A 157 0.30 -6.05 -2.22
C ALA A 157 0.03 -5.64 -3.68
N ARG A 158 -1.21 -5.78 -4.16
CA ARG A 158 -1.61 -5.34 -5.51
C ARG A 158 -1.46 -3.83 -5.69
N ALA A 159 -1.77 -3.02 -4.67
CA ALA A 159 -1.63 -1.57 -4.75
C ALA A 159 -0.15 -1.12 -4.79
N ALA A 160 0.72 -1.79 -4.03
CA ALA A 160 2.16 -1.57 -4.12
C ALA A 160 2.68 -1.92 -5.51
N VAL A 161 2.31 -3.09 -6.05
CA VAL A 161 2.72 -3.52 -7.40
C VAL A 161 2.21 -2.58 -8.49
N ALA A 162 0.96 -2.10 -8.38
CA ALA A 162 0.42 -1.13 -9.32
C ALA A 162 1.18 0.22 -9.31
N SER A 163 1.84 0.56 -8.21
CA SER A 163 2.58 1.81 -8.05
C SER A 163 4.05 1.69 -8.45
N LEU A 164 4.68 0.56 -8.12
CA LEU A 164 6.14 0.37 -8.20
C LEU A 164 6.57 -0.66 -9.27
N GLY A 165 5.64 -1.44 -9.81
CA GLY A 165 5.93 -2.61 -10.65
C GLY A 165 6.13 -3.87 -9.79
N GLY A 166 6.73 -4.93 -10.35
CA GLY A 166 6.97 -6.18 -9.64
C GLY A 166 5.77 -7.13 -9.64
N GLU A 167 5.69 -8.00 -8.63
CA GLU A 167 4.73 -9.09 -8.54
C GLU A 167 4.18 -9.27 -7.12
N VAL A 168 2.97 -9.82 -7.04
CA VAL A 168 2.34 -10.24 -5.79
C VAL A 168 2.67 -11.70 -5.56
N TYR A 169 3.18 -12.02 -4.38
CA TYR A 169 3.52 -13.37 -3.95
C TYR A 169 2.54 -13.84 -2.87
N HIS A 170 2.31 -15.14 -2.85
CA HIS A 170 1.52 -15.84 -1.85
C HIS A 170 2.40 -16.88 -1.19
N TYR A 171 2.71 -16.67 0.08
CA TYR A 171 3.46 -17.63 0.87
C TYR A 171 2.48 -18.51 1.65
N VAL A 172 2.67 -19.82 1.52
CA VAL A 172 1.96 -20.85 2.28
C VAL A 172 3.04 -21.68 3.01
N PRO A 173 3.00 -21.78 4.35
CA PRO A 173 4.01 -22.49 5.15
C PRO A 173 4.14 -23.99 4.83
#